data_AF-U5T541-F1
#
_entry.id   AF-U5T541-F1
#
_cell.length_a   1.000
_cell.length_b   1.000
_cell.length_c   1.000
_cell.angle_alpha   90.00
_cell.angle_beta   90.00
_cell.angle_gamma   90.00
#
_symmetry.space_group_name_H-M   'P 1'
#
loop_
_entity.id
_entity.type
_entity.pdbx_description
1 polymer ?
#
loop_
_entity_poly.entity_id
_entity_poly.type
_entity_poly.pdbx_seq_one_letter_code
_entity_poly.pdbx_strand_id
1 'polypeptide(L)' 'MERRNGRLTGELAGPNCRGAEKVVRLRALLDPAAYHPIYAYGDTAGDTEMLALADHATYRGLR' A
#
# COMPACT_ATOMS: atom_id res chain seq x y z
N MET A 1 -0.14 -14.04 -2.68
CA MET A 1 -0.44 -15.30 -1.96
C MET A 1 0.48 -16.37 -2.51
N GLU A 2 1.06 -17.20 -1.65
CA GLU A 2 1.98 -18.26 -2.07
C GLU A 2 1.21 -19.39 -2.78
N ARG A 3 1.86 -20.01 -3.77
CA ARG A 3 1.30 -21.09 -4.58
C ARG A 3 2.30 -22.24 -4.65
N ARG A 4 1.82 -23.45 -4.41
CA ARG A 4 2.58 -24.69 -4.58
C ARG A 4 1.76 -25.69 -5.39
N ASN A 5 2.33 -26.21 -6.46
CA ASN A 5 1.68 -27.17 -7.37
C ASN A 5 0.31 -26.67 -7.87
N GLY A 6 0.23 -25.40 -8.25
CA GLY A 6 -1.00 -24.76 -8.73
C GLY A 6 -2.04 -24.42 -7.66
N ARG A 7 -1.82 -24.77 -6.39
CA ARG A 7 -2.76 -24.55 -5.28
C ARG A 7 -2.28 -23.43 -4.35
N LEU A 8 -3.23 -22.68 -3.80
CA LEU A 8 -2.95 -21.73 -2.71
C LEU A 8 -2.62 -22.51 -1.44
N THR A 9 -1.62 -22.04 -0.71
CA THR A 9 -1.15 -22.68 0.53
C THR A 9 -1.74 -22.06 1.79
N GLY A 10 -2.31 -20.86 1.69
CA GLY A 10 -2.73 -20.05 2.84
C GLY A 10 -1.66 -19.04 3.28
N GLU A 11 -0.43 -19.21 2.82
CA GLU A 11 0.69 -18.32 3.17
C GLU A 11 0.75 -17.07 2.29
N LEU A 12 1.35 -16.02 2.84
CA LEU A 12 1.66 -14.81 2.07
C LEU A 12 2.83 -15.08 1.12
N ALA A 13 2.72 -14.56 -0.11
CA ALA A 13 3.87 -14.51 -1.01
C ALA A 13 4.68 -13.27 -0.65
N GLY A 14 5.65 -13.45 0.23
CA GLY A 14 6.49 -12.37 0.76
C GLY A 14 5.84 -11.61 1.92
N PRO A 15 6.38 -10.42 2.25
CA PRO A 15 5.90 -9.62 3.37
C PRO A 15 4.43 -9.24 3.24
N ASN A 16 3.78 -9.03 4.39
CA ASN A 16 2.42 -8.51 4.43
C ASN A 16 2.40 -7.05 3.94
N CYS A 17 1.56 -6.76 2.94
CA CYS A 17 1.40 -5.42 2.37
C CYS A 17 0.64 -4.49 3.34
N ARG A 18 1.32 -4.05 4.40
CA ARG A 18 0.77 -3.25 5.49
C ARG A 18 1.79 -2.20 5.97
N GLY A 19 1.32 -0.99 6.23
CA GLY A 19 2.13 0.12 6.73
C GLY A 19 3.25 0.47 5.75
N ALA A 20 4.48 0.60 6.25
CA ALA A 20 5.67 0.87 5.43
C ALA A 20 5.84 -0.04 4.20
N GLU A 21 5.43 -1.31 4.25
CA GLU A 21 5.53 -2.22 3.09
C GLU A 21 4.66 -1.76 1.91
N LYS A 22 3.55 -1.04 2.16
CA LYS A 22 2.77 -0.41 1.09
C LYS A 22 3.60 0.64 0.34
N VAL A 23 4.39 1.43 1.06
CA VAL A 23 5.28 2.45 0.50
C VAL A 23 6.43 1.81 -0.28
N VAL A 24 7.03 0.74 0.26
CA VAL A 24 8.09 -0.02 -0.44
C VAL A 24 7.59 -0.52 -1.79
N ARG A 25 6.42 -1.15 -1.83
CA ARG A 25 5.82 -1.66 -3.07
C ARG A 25 5.43 -0.56 -4.04
N LEU A 26 4.88 0.56 -3.53
CA LEU A 26 4.59 1.73 -4.36
C LEU A 26 5.85 2.22 -5.07
N ARG A 27 6.94 2.43 -4.33
CA ARG A 27 8.23 2.90 -4.86
C ARG A 27 8.92 1.92 -5.80
N ALA A 28 8.65 0.62 -5.67
CA ALA A 28 9.15 -0.39 -6.60
C ALA A 28 8.46 -0.34 -7.97
N LEU A 29 7.25 0.23 -8.04
CA LEU A 29 6.46 0.33 -9.28
C LEU A 29 6.62 1.67 -9.97
N LEU A 30 6.81 2.75 -9.21
CA LEU A 30 6.90 4.12 -9.71
C LEU A 30 7.66 5.01 -8.73
N ASP A 31 8.13 6.17 -9.21
CA ASP A 31 8.58 7.25 -8.33
C ASP A 31 7.38 8.13 -7.95
N PRO A 32 6.92 8.14 -6.68
CA PRO A 32 5.78 8.95 -6.28
C PRO A 32 6.00 10.45 -6.50
N ALA A 33 7.25 10.93 -6.38
CA ALA A 33 7.57 12.35 -6.54
C ALA A 33 7.41 12.86 -7.98
N ALA A 34 7.30 11.95 -8.95
CA ALA A 34 7.02 12.30 -10.35
C ALA A 34 5.54 12.63 -10.62
N TYR A 35 4.65 12.43 -9.64
CA TYR A 35 3.21 12.61 -9.80
C TYR A 35 2.68 13.61 -8.79
N HIS A 36 2.01 14.65 -9.27
CA HIS A 36 1.29 15.59 -8.42
C HIS A 36 0.03 16.12 -9.14
N PRO A 37 -1.09 16.31 -8.41
CA PRO A 37 -1.27 15.98 -7.00
C PRO A 37 -1.49 14.48 -6.75
N ILE A 38 -1.05 13.99 -5.59
CA ILE A 38 -1.25 12.62 -5.12
C ILE A 38 -2.48 12.57 -4.23
N TYR A 39 -3.43 11.70 -4.57
CA TYR A 39 -4.57 11.36 -3.71
C TYR A 39 -4.38 9.97 -3.13
N ALA A 40 -4.54 9.82 -1.82
CA ALA A 40 -4.51 8.51 -1.17
C ALA A 40 -5.69 8.33 -0.20
N TYR A 41 -6.24 7.12 -0.20
CA TYR A 41 -7.40 6.74 0.60
C TYR A 41 -7.06 5.50 1.42
N GLY A 42 -7.41 5.51 2.70
CA GLY A 42 -7.16 4.41 3.62
C GLY A 42 -8.18 4.38 4.74
N ASP A 43 -8.30 3.26 5.42
CA ASP A 43 -9.32 3.04 6.46
C ASP A 43 -8.77 2.31 7.68
N THR A 44 -7.56 1.77 7.58
CA THR A 44 -6.87 1.07 8.66
C THR A 44 -5.59 1.78 9.07
N ALA A 45 -5.10 1.47 10.27
CA ALA A 45 -3.78 1.95 10.72
C ALA A 45 -2.64 1.49 9.79
N GLY A 46 -2.86 0.46 8.97
CA GLY A 46 -1.90 -0.01 7.98
C GLY A 46 -1.78 0.87 6.73
N ASP A 47 -2.50 1.99 6.65
CA ASP A 47 -2.44 2.95 5.54
C ASP A 47 -1.64 4.21 5.88
N THR A 48 -1.29 4.40 7.15
CA THR A 48 -0.70 5.64 7.70
C THR A 48 0.48 6.15 6.87
N GLU A 49 1.45 5.30 6.57
CA GLU A 49 2.67 5.68 5.85
C GLU A 49 2.39 6.00 4.38
N MET A 50 1.40 5.36 3.75
CA MET A 50 0.99 5.66 2.38
C MET A 50 0.22 7.00 2.33
N LEU A 51 -0.69 7.22 3.28
CA LEU A 51 -1.45 8.46 3.39
C LEU A 51 -0.52 9.67 3.63
N ALA A 52 0.57 9.49 4.39
CA ALA A 52 1.56 10.54 4.62
C ALA A 52 2.32 11.00 3.37
N LEU A 53 2.28 10.24 2.27
CA LEU A 53 2.90 10.62 0.99
C LEU A 53 1.98 11.47 0.11
N ALA A 54 0.69 11.56 0.42
CA ALA A 54 -0.30 12.17 -0.45
C ALA A 54 -0.47 13.67 -0.18
N ASP A 55 -0.61 14.45 -1.25
CA ASP A 55 -1.07 15.85 -1.18
C ASP A 55 -2.50 15.92 -0.62
N HIS A 56 -3.30 14.90 -0.92
CA HIS A 56 -4.68 14.77 -0.47
C HIS A 56 -4.94 13.38 0.11
N ALA A 57 -4.78 13.25 1.42
CA ALA A 57 -5.08 12.03 2.17
C ALA A 57 -6.56 11.98 2.62
N THR A 58 -7.14 10.79 2.70
CA THR A 58 -8.47 10.56 3.31
C THR A 58 -8.43 9.29 4.15
N TYR A 59 -8.75 9.43 5.44
CA TYR A 59 -8.82 8.30 6.37
C TYR A 59 -10.27 8.00 6.76
N ARG A 60 -10.75 6.79 6.49
CA ARG A 60 -12.12 6.34 6.82
C ARG A 60 -13.24 7.24 6.27
N GLY A 61 -13.01 7.85 5.12
CA GLY A 61 -13.98 8.76 4.50
C GLY A 61 -14.14 10.10 5.24
N LEU A 62 -13.34 10.36 6.28
CA LEU A 62 -13.19 11.67 6.90
C LEU A 62 -12.12 12.42 6.11
N ARG A 63 -12.49 13.59 5.58
CA ARG A 63 -11.58 14.58 5.00
C ARG A 63 -11.37 15.70 6.00
#